data_AF-A0AA42VBI7-F1
#
_entry.id   AF-A0AA42VBI7-F1
#
_cell.length_a   1.000
_cell.length_b   1.000
_cell.length_c   1.000
_cell.angle_alpha   90.00
_cell.angle_beta   90.00
_cell.angle_gamma   90.00
#
_symmetry.space_group_name_H-M   'P 1'
#
loop_
_entity.id
_entity.type
_entity.pdbx_description
1 polymer ?
#
loop_
_entity_poly.entity_id
_entity_poly.type
_entity_poly.pdbx_seq_one_letter_code
_entity_poly.pdbx_strand_id
1 'polypeptide(L)'
;MTLCNSDYHTLFTKILLSNTVTSKTPFYNTSSNSSLPPKYPPSSIFTEIQSKYAKFNHQIHQKGVEWRPFFILPLINNAQGGHVVLDALGRSKDFTNMNTDDVSPLRHHSKPFATTTGRSVLYGPSLTSLNKKFWHFVINPATGFLYVLLDFEQQEPAIAACFAKDQELLAAYLAGDLYLHVGSHPHLAGLDRNSLKKLVLPYSYGQSAAAYAKEHKIPLEVAQRYWRALKEIFHRVDAELNHRSQLAFRDGYVNCLDWATRVTPLSNPLAVRNWPVQAAGADIMRRAVIGLVDAGIDLRLTIHDAFLIRVPIAEQEQQIAKAITVLKQASALVLDGFELNVKVDGVFDGQAGGCDE
;
A
#
# COMPACT_ATOMS: atom_id res chain seq x y z
N MET A 1 17.10 12.99 -15.47
CA MET A 1 17.79 12.14 -16.46
C MET A 1 16.75 11.28 -17.15
N THR A 2 16.51 11.52 -18.44
CA THR A 2 15.60 10.73 -19.26
C THR A 2 16.36 9.48 -19.71
N LEU A 3 16.17 8.36 -19.01
CA LEU A 3 16.68 7.07 -19.48
C LEU A 3 16.01 6.75 -20.81
N CYS A 4 16.79 6.34 -21.82
CA CYS A 4 16.24 5.81 -23.06
C CYS A 4 15.36 4.59 -22.75
N ASN A 5 14.31 4.33 -23.54
CA ASN A 5 13.43 3.16 -23.34
C ASN A 5 14.23 1.84 -23.28
N SER A 6 15.36 1.73 -24.00
CA SER A 6 16.27 0.58 -23.97
C SER A 6 16.98 0.38 -22.62
N ASP A 7 17.43 1.48 -22.01
CA ASP A 7 18.18 1.45 -20.75
C ASP A 7 17.26 1.14 -19.57
N TYR A 8 16.05 1.71 -19.62
CA TYR A 8 15.00 1.38 -18.66
C TYR A 8 14.61 -0.10 -18.75
N HIS A 9 14.38 -0.60 -19.97
CA HIS A 9 14.01 -2.01 -20.18
C HIS A 9 15.09 -2.97 -19.65
N THR A 10 16.36 -2.66 -19.88
CA THR A 10 17.48 -3.47 -19.37
C THR A 10 17.54 -3.44 -17.84
N LEU A 11 17.43 -2.26 -17.22
CA LEU A 11 17.45 -2.13 -15.76
C LEU A 11 16.24 -2.82 -15.12
N PHE A 12 15.05 -2.63 -15.68
CA PHE A 12 13.82 -3.27 -15.22
C PHE A 12 13.94 -4.79 -15.30
N THR A 13 14.42 -5.32 -16.44
CA THR A 13 14.68 -6.75 -16.61
C THR A 13 15.63 -7.28 -15.55
N LYS A 14 16.71 -6.54 -15.25
CA LYS A 14 17.64 -6.91 -14.17
C LYS A 14 16.97 -6.95 -12.79
N ILE A 15 16.11 -5.98 -12.48
CA ILE A 15 15.36 -5.97 -11.20
C ILE A 15 14.42 -7.17 -11.15
N LEU A 16 13.64 -7.40 -12.22
CA LEU A 16 12.69 -8.50 -12.29
C LEU A 16 13.38 -9.87 -12.15
N LEU A 17 14.48 -10.09 -12.87
CA LEU A 17 15.23 -11.35 -12.85
C LEU A 17 15.97 -11.60 -11.53
N SER A 18 16.28 -10.55 -10.77
CA SER A 18 16.90 -10.68 -9.44
C SER A 18 15.86 -10.80 -8.31
N ASN A 19 14.59 -10.48 -8.59
CA ASN A 19 13.54 -10.48 -7.59
C ASN A 19 13.18 -11.90 -7.13
N THR A 20 13.40 -12.20 -5.85
CA THR A 20 13.16 -13.53 -5.25
C THR A 20 12.49 -13.38 -3.89
N VAL A 21 11.51 -14.22 -3.58
CA VAL A 21 10.92 -14.28 -2.23
C VAL A 21 11.95 -14.88 -1.27
N THR A 22 12.44 -14.08 -0.32
CA THR A 22 13.46 -14.50 0.66
C THR A 22 12.86 -15.22 1.87
N SER A 23 13.69 -15.99 2.57
CA SER A 23 13.38 -16.47 3.92
C SER A 23 13.78 -15.41 4.96
N LYS A 24 13.19 -15.45 6.16
CA LYS A 24 13.60 -14.58 7.30
C LYS A 24 14.90 -15.05 7.97
N THR A 25 15.48 -16.17 7.54
CA THR A 25 16.65 -16.78 8.16
C THR A 25 17.87 -16.58 7.27
N PRO A 26 18.89 -15.80 7.69
CA PRO A 26 20.14 -15.73 6.96
C PRO A 26 20.87 -17.07 7.17
N PHE A 27 21.06 -17.85 6.11
CA PHE A 27 21.98 -18.99 6.17
C PHE A 27 22.91 -19.02 4.97
N TYR A 28 24.14 -19.38 5.30
CA TYR A 28 25.32 -19.53 4.48
C TYR A 28 25.02 -20.24 3.16
N ASN A 29 25.63 -19.70 2.09
CA ASN A 29 25.70 -20.32 0.77
C ASN A 29 26.08 -21.80 0.90
N THR A 30 25.09 -22.68 0.84
CA THR A 30 25.30 -24.05 0.45
C THR A 30 24.97 -24.10 -1.04
N SER A 31 26.01 -24.33 -1.83
CA SER A 31 25.93 -24.58 -3.26
C SER A 31 25.08 -25.82 -3.51
N SER A 32 23.77 -25.65 -3.55
CA SER A 32 22.86 -26.65 -4.11
C SER A 32 22.91 -26.51 -5.63
N ASN A 33 23.64 -27.43 -6.26
CA ASN A 33 23.52 -27.70 -7.69
C ASN A 33 22.12 -28.26 -7.96
N SER A 34 21.11 -27.39 -8.06
CA SER A 34 19.86 -27.76 -8.73
C SER A 34 20.10 -27.66 -10.24
N SER A 35 20.20 -28.79 -10.91
CA SER A 35 20.47 -28.94 -12.34
C SER A 35 19.32 -28.54 -13.27
N LEU A 36 18.23 -27.97 -12.74
CA LEU A 36 17.16 -27.40 -13.54
C LEU A 36 17.38 -25.88 -13.68
N PRO A 37 17.46 -25.34 -14.91
CA PRO A 37 17.52 -23.90 -15.10
C PRO A 37 16.29 -23.28 -14.43
N PRO A 38 16.44 -22.17 -13.69
CA PRO A 38 15.32 -21.53 -13.04
C PRO A 38 14.26 -21.19 -14.08
N LYS A 39 13.02 -21.62 -13.84
CA LYS A 39 11.87 -21.20 -14.66
C LYS A 39 11.68 -19.70 -14.44
N TYR A 40 11.94 -18.94 -15.48
CA TYR A 40 11.76 -17.49 -15.46
C TYR A 40 10.30 -17.14 -15.75
N PRO A 41 9.82 -16.02 -15.19
CA PRO A 41 8.50 -15.51 -15.52
C PRO A 41 8.38 -15.27 -17.04
N PRO A 42 7.19 -15.47 -17.63
CA PRO A 42 6.99 -15.35 -19.07
C PRO A 42 7.28 -13.92 -19.57
N SER A 43 7.74 -13.82 -20.83
CA SER A 43 8.01 -12.53 -21.49
C SER A 43 6.77 -11.65 -21.64
N SER A 44 5.57 -12.23 -21.54
CA SER A 44 4.30 -11.50 -21.58
C SER A 44 4.10 -10.52 -20.41
N ILE A 45 4.92 -10.59 -19.36
CA ILE A 45 4.88 -9.65 -18.23
C ILE A 45 5.50 -8.30 -18.60
N PHE A 46 6.34 -8.22 -19.64
CA PHE A 46 6.88 -6.95 -20.10
C PHE A 46 5.80 -6.16 -20.85
N THR A 47 5.33 -5.06 -20.25
CA THR A 47 4.31 -4.19 -20.84
C THR A 47 4.81 -2.74 -20.88
N GLU A 48 4.02 -1.83 -21.44
CA GLU A 48 4.31 -0.39 -21.35
C GLU A 48 3.99 0.19 -19.96
N ILE A 49 3.21 -0.53 -19.15
CA ILE A 49 2.77 -0.06 -17.82
C ILE A 49 3.96 0.27 -16.92
N GLN A 50 5.01 -0.57 -16.93
CA GLN A 50 6.11 -0.39 -15.98
C GLN A 50 6.96 0.85 -16.29
N SER A 51 7.27 1.09 -17.57
CA SER A 51 8.02 2.28 -17.99
C SER A 51 7.21 3.55 -17.79
N LYS A 52 5.92 3.54 -18.15
CA LYS A 52 5.00 4.66 -17.94
C LYS A 52 4.86 4.99 -16.45
N TYR A 53 4.64 3.96 -15.61
CA TYR A 53 4.57 4.11 -14.17
C TYR A 53 5.85 4.69 -13.59
N ALA A 54 7.03 4.16 -13.93
CA ALA A 54 8.28 4.67 -13.37
C ALA A 54 8.55 6.13 -13.73
N LYS A 55 8.22 6.53 -14.97
CA LYS A 55 8.29 7.93 -15.41
C LYS A 55 7.35 8.82 -14.59
N PHE A 56 6.08 8.45 -14.49
CA PHE A 56 5.10 9.24 -13.74
C PHE A 56 5.39 9.26 -12.24
N ASN A 57 5.80 8.14 -11.65
CA ASN A 57 6.25 8.06 -10.27
C ASN A 57 7.42 9.02 -10.02
N HIS A 58 8.39 9.13 -10.92
CA HIS A 58 9.44 10.14 -10.77
C HIS A 58 8.88 11.57 -10.85
N GLN A 59 8.02 11.86 -11.84
CA GLN A 59 7.46 13.19 -12.05
C GLN A 59 6.60 13.68 -10.87
N ILE A 60 5.69 12.85 -10.33
CA ILE A 60 4.80 13.25 -9.23
C ILE A 60 5.61 13.62 -7.98
N HIS A 61 6.63 12.82 -7.63
CA HIS A 61 7.42 13.06 -6.42
C HIS A 61 8.41 14.24 -6.58
N GLN A 62 8.73 14.66 -7.81
CA GLN A 62 9.46 15.90 -8.09
C GLN A 62 8.59 17.15 -7.96
N LYS A 63 7.28 17.06 -8.20
CA LYS A 63 6.35 18.17 -7.92
C LYS A 63 6.32 18.49 -6.42
N GLY A 64 6.37 17.44 -5.59
CA GLY A 64 6.36 17.56 -4.13
C GLY A 64 5.02 18.03 -3.57
N VAL A 65 4.98 18.15 -2.24
CA VAL A 65 3.83 18.61 -1.48
C VAL A 65 4.19 19.91 -0.79
N GLU A 66 3.40 20.95 -0.99
CA GLU A 66 3.61 22.23 -0.33
C GLU A 66 3.37 22.10 1.19
N TRP A 67 4.34 22.54 1.99
CA TRP A 67 4.34 22.35 3.45
C TRP A 67 4.98 23.53 4.20
N ARG A 68 4.71 23.65 5.50
CA ARG A 68 5.32 24.62 6.42
C ARG A 68 6.47 23.96 7.19
N PRO A 69 7.74 24.33 6.95
CA PRO A 69 8.89 23.74 7.64
C PRO A 69 9.00 24.15 9.12
N PHE A 70 8.45 25.31 9.50
CA PHE A 70 8.49 25.85 10.86
C PHE A 70 7.19 25.60 11.63
N PHE A 71 6.83 24.35 11.83
CA PHE A 71 5.88 24.03 12.90
C PHE A 71 6.66 23.53 14.12
N ILE A 72 6.70 24.36 15.16
CA ILE A 72 7.00 23.92 16.52
C ILE A 72 5.87 22.96 16.88
N LEU A 73 6.09 21.65 16.72
CA LEU A 73 5.25 20.70 17.44
C LEU A 73 5.39 21.08 18.92
N PRO A 74 4.29 21.27 19.67
CA PRO A 74 4.38 21.30 21.11
C PRO A 74 5.17 20.05 21.52
N LEU A 75 6.11 20.20 22.46
CA LEU A 75 6.80 19.07 23.07
C LEU A 75 5.75 18.15 23.70
N ILE A 76 5.22 17.19 22.94
CA ILE A 76 4.29 16.19 23.45
C ILE A 76 5.17 15.13 24.10
N ASN A 77 5.33 15.26 25.41
CA ASN A 77 5.86 14.20 26.26
C ASN A 77 4.95 12.97 26.13
N ASN A 78 5.48 11.92 25.52
CA ASN A 78 4.98 10.57 25.69
C ASN A 78 5.37 10.08 27.12
N ALA A 79 4.50 9.29 27.75
CA ALA A 79 4.65 8.76 29.12
C ALA A 79 5.89 7.85 29.35
N GLN A 80 6.81 7.80 28.38
CA GLN A 80 8.06 7.04 28.38
C GLN A 80 9.27 7.85 27.89
N GLY A 81 9.21 9.19 27.89
CA GLY A 81 10.41 10.05 27.88
C GLY A 81 11.36 9.89 26.68
N GLY A 82 10.86 9.57 25.48
CA GLY A 82 11.68 9.38 24.28
C GLY A 82 11.43 10.46 23.23
N HIS A 83 12.43 11.33 23.00
CA HIS A 83 12.44 12.36 21.95
C HIS A 83 12.53 11.73 20.54
N VAL A 84 11.40 11.35 19.93
CA VAL A 84 11.40 10.78 18.56
C VAL A 84 11.04 11.81 17.48
N VAL A 85 10.52 12.99 17.85
CA VAL A 85 10.07 14.00 16.88
C VAL A 85 11.22 14.84 16.28
N LEU A 86 12.38 14.90 16.95
CA LEU A 86 13.50 15.74 16.52
C LEU A 86 14.42 15.09 15.47
N ASP A 87 14.42 13.76 15.31
CA ASP A 87 15.41 13.11 14.44
C ASP A 87 15.05 13.12 12.95
N ALA A 88 13.75 13.23 12.62
CA ALA A 88 13.30 13.39 11.23
C ALA A 88 13.58 14.81 10.69
N LEU A 89 13.63 15.82 11.57
CA LEU A 89 13.85 17.23 11.23
C LEU A 89 15.28 17.71 11.51
N GLY A 90 15.99 17.09 12.46
CA GLY A 90 17.35 17.47 12.88
C GLY A 90 18.45 17.24 11.85
N ARG A 91 18.17 16.48 10.78
CA ARG A 91 19.08 16.31 9.63
C ARG A 91 18.85 17.33 8.51
N SER A 92 18.02 18.34 8.74
CA SER A 92 17.64 19.36 7.76
C SER A 92 18.26 20.71 8.11
N LYS A 93 19.57 20.74 8.43
CA LYS A 93 20.33 21.96 8.77
C LYS A 93 20.40 22.99 7.63
N ASP A 94 19.93 22.64 6.43
CA ASP A 94 19.98 23.51 5.25
C ASP A 94 18.77 24.47 5.12
N PHE A 95 17.82 24.47 6.07
CA PHE A 95 16.58 25.27 5.97
C PHE A 95 16.59 26.60 6.75
N THR A 96 17.71 27.00 7.35
CA THR A 96 17.76 28.15 8.27
C THR A 96 17.67 29.55 7.61
N ASN A 97 17.40 29.65 6.30
CA ASN A 97 17.45 30.93 5.57
C ASN A 97 16.22 31.28 4.70
N MET A 98 15.06 30.61 4.86
CA MET A 98 13.86 30.97 4.08
C MET A 98 12.88 31.86 4.88
N ASN A 99 12.49 32.98 4.28
CA ASN A 99 11.39 33.84 4.74
C ASN A 99 10.10 33.01 4.90
N THR A 100 9.28 33.38 5.88
CA THR A 100 8.08 32.66 6.32
C THR A 100 6.96 32.52 5.28
N ASP A 101 7.07 33.20 4.14
CA ASP A 101 6.07 33.22 3.07
C ASP A 101 6.45 32.36 1.85
N ASP A 102 7.69 31.83 1.78
CA ASP A 102 8.11 31.00 0.67
C ASP A 102 7.64 29.55 0.85
N VAL A 103 6.58 29.20 0.12
CA VAL A 103 6.06 27.83 0.04
C VAL A 103 7.05 26.95 -0.72
N SER A 104 7.97 26.30 -0.01
CA SER A 104 8.90 25.33 -0.60
C SER A 104 8.27 23.93 -0.62
N PRO A 105 8.16 23.26 -1.78
CA PRO A 105 7.57 21.93 -1.85
C PRO A 105 8.50 20.88 -1.22
N LEU A 106 7.97 20.11 -0.26
CA LEU A 106 8.62 18.88 0.20
C LEU A 106 8.61 17.86 -0.93
N ARG A 107 9.77 17.65 -1.55
CA ARG A 107 9.96 16.60 -2.56
C ARG A 107 10.29 15.27 -1.90
N HIS A 108 9.83 14.20 -2.51
CA HIS A 108 10.01 12.84 -2.01
C HIS A 108 10.91 12.05 -2.95
N HIS A 109 11.71 11.14 -2.40
CA HIS A 109 12.51 10.24 -3.22
C HIS A 109 11.86 8.86 -3.29
N SER A 110 10.98 8.67 -4.28
CA SER A 110 10.31 7.39 -4.54
C SER A 110 11.09 6.53 -5.52
N LYS A 111 11.36 5.28 -5.14
CA LYS A 111 11.91 4.25 -6.03
C LYS A 111 10.81 3.26 -6.44
N PRO A 112 10.45 3.17 -7.73
CA PRO A 112 9.47 2.20 -8.21
C PRO A 112 10.05 0.78 -8.18
N PHE A 113 9.17 -0.22 -8.01
CA PHE A 113 9.53 -1.64 -7.99
C PHE A 113 10.64 -1.99 -6.98
N ALA A 114 10.62 -1.36 -5.80
CA ALA A 114 11.66 -1.50 -4.79
C ALA A 114 11.40 -2.68 -3.82
N THR A 115 10.17 -3.18 -3.75
CA THR A 115 9.82 -4.37 -2.95
C THR A 115 9.68 -5.61 -3.83
N THR A 116 9.71 -6.79 -3.20
CA THR A 116 9.45 -8.06 -3.88
C THR A 116 8.08 -8.09 -4.56
N THR A 117 7.08 -7.44 -3.98
CA THR A 117 5.71 -7.31 -4.53
C THR A 117 5.58 -6.22 -5.61
N GLY A 118 6.66 -5.52 -5.96
CA GLY A 118 6.67 -4.49 -6.98
C GLY A 118 6.14 -3.14 -6.51
N ARG A 119 5.96 -2.94 -5.19
CA ARG A 119 5.58 -1.64 -4.63
C ARG A 119 6.74 -0.65 -4.70
N SER A 120 6.38 0.62 -4.71
CA SER A 120 7.32 1.72 -4.56
C SER A 120 7.70 1.92 -3.09
N VAL A 121 8.91 2.42 -2.85
CA VAL A 121 9.39 2.79 -1.52
C VAL A 121 9.85 4.24 -1.53
N LEU A 122 9.38 5.01 -0.55
CA LEU A 122 9.87 6.36 -0.27
C LEU A 122 11.14 6.27 0.59
N TYR A 123 12.20 6.94 0.15
CA TYR A 123 13.46 7.05 0.88
C TYR A 123 13.67 8.48 1.37
N GLY A 124 14.35 8.61 2.51
CA GLY A 124 14.67 9.91 3.10
C GLY A 124 13.47 10.59 3.77
N PRO A 125 13.61 11.89 4.12
CA PRO A 125 12.52 12.67 4.70
C PRO A 125 11.29 12.69 3.80
N SER A 126 10.12 12.45 4.38
CA SER A 126 8.87 12.43 3.64
C SER A 126 7.70 12.87 4.51
N LEU A 127 6.59 13.24 3.88
CA LEU A 127 5.36 13.54 4.61
C LEU A 127 4.86 12.30 5.38
N THR A 128 5.09 11.11 4.82
CA THR A 128 4.77 9.82 5.45
C THR A 128 5.59 9.49 6.69
N SER A 129 6.69 10.23 6.93
CA SER A 129 7.46 10.12 8.18
C SER A 129 6.74 10.76 9.37
N LEU A 130 5.75 11.62 9.11
CA LEU A 130 4.91 12.24 10.14
C LEU A 130 3.60 11.46 10.30
N ASN A 131 3.15 11.30 11.53
CA ASN A 131 1.83 10.73 11.78
C ASN A 131 0.76 11.59 11.10
N LYS A 132 -0.18 10.95 10.40
CA LYS A 132 -1.26 11.60 9.63
C LYS A 132 -2.01 12.66 10.44
N LYS A 133 -2.20 12.48 11.75
CA LYS A 133 -2.88 13.49 12.60
C LYS A 133 -2.20 14.87 12.59
N PHE A 134 -0.91 14.92 12.26
CA PHE A 134 -0.16 16.17 12.18
C PHE A 134 -0.22 16.83 10.79
N TRP A 135 -0.78 16.16 9.78
CA TRP A 135 -0.77 16.64 8.40
C TRP A 135 -1.52 17.95 8.22
N HIS A 136 -2.62 18.17 8.96
CA HIS A 136 -3.37 19.43 8.95
C HIS A 136 -2.54 20.66 9.39
N PHE A 137 -1.48 20.44 10.19
CA PHE A 137 -0.62 21.54 10.62
C PHE A 137 0.51 21.80 9.64
N VAL A 138 1.03 20.77 8.99
CA VAL A 138 2.23 20.90 8.15
C VAL A 138 1.91 21.10 6.68
N ILE A 139 0.81 20.56 6.15
CA ILE A 139 0.44 20.74 4.75
C ILE A 139 -0.05 22.17 4.53
N ASN A 140 0.49 22.83 3.52
CA ASN A 140 0.22 24.23 3.24
C ASN A 140 -0.01 24.41 1.74
N PRO A 141 -1.23 24.14 1.25
CA PRO A 141 -1.53 24.29 -0.17
C PRO A 141 -1.25 25.72 -0.64
N ALA A 142 -0.89 25.87 -1.91
CA ALA A 142 -0.85 27.19 -2.56
C ALA A 142 -2.24 27.84 -2.54
N THR A 143 -2.30 29.17 -2.52
CA THR A 143 -3.56 29.92 -2.54
C THR A 143 -4.49 29.47 -3.66
N GLY A 144 -5.75 29.21 -3.34
CA GLY A 144 -6.77 28.72 -4.29
C GLY A 144 -6.79 27.20 -4.47
N PHE A 145 -5.92 26.45 -3.76
CA PHE A 145 -5.88 25.00 -3.78
C PHE A 145 -6.11 24.39 -2.40
N LEU A 146 -6.44 23.11 -2.38
CA LEU A 146 -6.38 22.24 -1.22
C LEU A 146 -5.81 20.88 -1.61
N TYR A 147 -5.46 20.07 -0.61
CA TYR A 147 -5.05 18.68 -0.79
C TYR A 147 -6.16 17.73 -0.37
N VAL A 148 -6.37 16.68 -1.17
CA VAL A 148 -7.30 15.59 -0.84
C VAL A 148 -6.54 14.28 -0.85
N LEU A 149 -6.70 13.49 0.22
CA LEU A 149 -6.20 12.14 0.30
C LEU A 149 -7.32 11.16 -0.06
N LEU A 150 -7.16 10.46 -1.17
CA LEU A 150 -8.07 9.38 -1.59
C LEU A 150 -7.45 8.04 -1.25
N ASP A 151 -8.20 7.13 -0.65
CA ASP A 151 -7.70 5.84 -0.16
C ASP A 151 -8.63 4.71 -0.58
N PHE A 152 -8.06 3.58 -1.03
CA PHE A 152 -8.84 2.39 -1.31
C PHE A 152 -9.36 1.79 -0.01
N GLU A 153 -10.65 1.47 0.01
CA GLU A 153 -11.25 0.86 1.18
C GLU A 153 -10.93 -0.63 1.19
N GLN A 154 -10.27 -1.10 2.26
CA GLN A 154 -10.10 -2.53 2.56
C GLN A 154 -9.52 -3.31 1.37
N GLN A 155 -8.55 -2.70 0.67
CA GLN A 155 -8.02 -3.18 -0.61
C GLN A 155 -7.60 -4.65 -0.56
N GLU A 156 -6.74 -5.03 0.38
CA GLU A 156 -6.20 -6.40 0.42
C GLU A 156 -7.28 -7.47 0.71
N PRO A 157 -8.17 -7.31 1.72
CA PRO A 157 -9.31 -8.21 1.89
C PRO A 157 -10.21 -8.35 0.65
N ALA A 158 -10.52 -7.24 -0.03
CA ALA A 158 -11.37 -7.24 -1.21
C ALA A 158 -10.71 -7.97 -2.39
N ILE A 159 -9.41 -7.74 -2.62
CA ILE A 159 -8.62 -8.48 -3.64
C ILE A 159 -8.63 -9.98 -3.33
N ALA A 160 -8.42 -10.36 -2.07
CA ALA A 160 -8.42 -11.76 -1.67
C ALA A 160 -9.78 -12.43 -1.93
N ALA A 161 -10.89 -11.74 -1.63
CA ALA A 161 -12.24 -12.19 -1.95
C ALA A 161 -12.48 -12.30 -3.46
N CYS A 162 -11.96 -11.37 -4.27
CA CYS A 162 -12.04 -11.42 -5.73
C CYS A 162 -11.36 -12.68 -6.29
N PHE A 163 -10.13 -12.95 -5.83
CA PHE A 163 -9.40 -14.15 -6.26
C PHE A 163 -10.14 -15.43 -5.90
N ALA A 164 -10.73 -15.48 -4.71
CA ALA A 164 -11.52 -16.62 -4.25
C ALA A 164 -12.92 -16.71 -4.88
N LYS A 165 -13.33 -15.70 -5.65
CA LYS A 165 -14.70 -15.53 -6.17
C LYS A 165 -15.76 -15.65 -5.07
N ASP A 166 -15.42 -15.17 -3.87
CA ASP A 166 -16.27 -15.29 -2.69
C ASP A 166 -17.40 -14.25 -2.71
N GLN A 167 -18.56 -14.65 -3.22
CA GLN A 167 -19.69 -13.74 -3.41
C GLN A 167 -20.22 -13.15 -2.10
N GLU A 168 -20.09 -13.86 -0.98
CA GLU A 168 -20.57 -13.35 0.30
C GLU A 168 -19.67 -12.22 0.81
N LEU A 169 -18.34 -12.42 0.78
CA LEU A 169 -17.37 -11.40 1.15
C LEU A 169 -17.40 -10.20 0.21
N LEU A 170 -17.61 -10.43 -1.10
CA LEU A 170 -17.74 -9.35 -2.08
C LEU A 170 -19.03 -8.55 -1.88
N ALA A 171 -20.15 -9.21 -1.60
CA ALA A 171 -21.41 -8.53 -1.28
C ALA A 171 -21.28 -7.71 0.02
N ALA A 172 -20.65 -8.27 1.05
CA ALA A 172 -20.36 -7.59 2.31
C ALA A 172 -19.47 -6.36 2.11
N TYR A 173 -18.44 -6.47 1.27
CA TYR A 173 -17.58 -5.35 0.91
C TYR A 173 -18.35 -4.22 0.22
N LEU A 174 -19.19 -4.55 -0.77
CA LEU A 174 -20.00 -3.58 -1.51
C LEU A 174 -21.09 -2.93 -0.64
N ALA A 175 -21.62 -3.67 0.35
CA ALA A 175 -22.59 -3.15 1.32
C ALA A 175 -21.99 -2.11 2.28
N GLY A 176 -20.65 -2.03 2.37
CA GLY A 176 -19.94 -0.92 3.01
C GLY A 176 -18.70 -1.37 3.77
N ASP A 177 -18.81 -2.37 4.64
CA ASP A 177 -17.70 -2.75 5.51
C ASP A 177 -17.59 -4.26 5.77
N LEU A 178 -16.54 -4.87 5.20
CA LEU A 178 -16.26 -6.29 5.34
C LEU A 178 -15.96 -6.66 6.80
N TYR A 179 -15.33 -5.77 7.58
CA TYR A 179 -15.04 -6.06 8.99
C TYR A 179 -16.33 -6.11 9.81
N LEU A 180 -17.29 -5.22 9.57
CA LEU A 180 -18.59 -5.29 10.23
C LEU A 180 -19.35 -6.57 9.88
N HIS A 181 -19.30 -7.02 8.62
CA HIS A 181 -19.85 -8.33 8.23
C HIS A 181 -19.21 -9.48 9.01
N VAL A 182 -17.89 -9.51 9.09
CA VAL A 182 -17.13 -10.51 9.89
C VAL A 182 -17.61 -10.53 11.36
N GLY A 183 -17.93 -9.36 11.93
CA GLY A 183 -18.45 -9.22 13.29
C GLY A 183 -19.84 -9.85 13.53
N SER A 184 -20.58 -10.17 12.47
CA SER A 184 -21.88 -10.84 12.56
C SER A 184 -21.76 -12.31 12.97
N HIS A 185 -20.56 -12.88 12.87
CA HIS A 185 -20.32 -14.25 13.31
C HIS A 185 -20.44 -14.36 14.85
N PRO A 186 -21.18 -15.36 15.41
CA PRO A 186 -21.46 -15.44 16.85
C PRO A 186 -20.22 -15.41 17.77
N HIS A 187 -19.11 -15.99 17.30
CA HIS A 187 -17.84 -15.99 18.03
C HIS A 187 -17.05 -14.67 18.00
N LEU A 188 -17.46 -13.72 17.17
CA LEU A 188 -16.88 -12.38 17.00
C LEU A 188 -17.86 -11.26 17.39
N ALA A 189 -19.09 -11.62 17.75
CA ALA A 189 -20.14 -10.69 18.14
C ALA A 189 -19.69 -9.80 19.33
N GLY A 190 -20.01 -8.50 19.23
CA GLY A 190 -19.67 -7.51 20.24
C GLY A 190 -18.27 -6.89 20.10
N LEU A 191 -17.43 -7.38 19.17
CA LEU A 191 -16.19 -6.68 18.82
C LEU A 191 -16.50 -5.46 17.96
N ASP A 192 -15.85 -4.33 18.27
CA ASP A 192 -15.94 -3.15 17.43
C ASP A 192 -15.17 -3.35 16.11
N ARG A 193 -15.46 -2.48 15.14
CA ARG A 193 -14.83 -2.50 13.82
C ARG A 193 -13.29 -2.50 13.89
N ASN A 194 -12.72 -1.70 14.80
CA ASN A 194 -11.28 -1.57 14.94
C ASN A 194 -10.63 -2.86 15.46
N SER A 195 -11.28 -3.54 16.42
CA SER A 195 -10.85 -4.84 16.92
C SER A 195 -10.98 -5.92 15.86
N LEU A 196 -12.07 -5.92 15.09
CA LEU A 196 -12.27 -6.83 13.96
C LEU A 196 -11.18 -6.64 12.89
N LYS A 197 -10.85 -5.39 12.53
CA LYS A 197 -9.73 -5.09 11.63
C LYS A 197 -8.39 -5.60 12.17
N LYS A 198 -8.10 -5.36 13.45
CA LYS A 198 -6.88 -5.84 14.13
C LYS A 198 -6.79 -7.36 14.22
N LEU A 199 -7.92 -8.05 14.12
CA LEU A 199 -8.00 -9.50 14.12
C LEU A 199 -7.88 -10.09 12.69
N VAL A 200 -8.60 -9.52 11.72
CA VAL A 200 -8.64 -10.00 10.32
C VAL A 200 -7.31 -9.80 9.61
N LEU A 201 -6.61 -8.67 9.82
CA LEU A 201 -5.36 -8.40 9.11
C LEU A 201 -4.25 -9.41 9.44
N PRO A 202 -3.93 -9.68 10.73
CA PRO A 202 -2.91 -10.67 11.03
C PRO A 202 -3.31 -12.10 10.63
N TYR A 203 -4.60 -12.45 10.73
CA TYR A 203 -5.13 -13.70 10.19
C TYR A 203 -4.84 -13.84 8.70
N SER A 204 -5.17 -12.81 7.92
CA SER A 204 -4.97 -12.77 6.46
C SER A 204 -3.49 -12.96 6.09
N TYR A 205 -2.58 -12.42 6.91
CA TYR A 205 -1.13 -12.60 6.75
C TYR A 205 -0.59 -13.94 7.26
N GLY A 206 -1.43 -14.81 7.80
CA GLY A 206 -1.08 -16.16 8.25
C GLY A 206 -0.52 -16.23 9.68
N GLN A 207 -0.80 -15.24 10.52
CA GLN A 207 -0.48 -15.34 11.95
C GLN A 207 -1.28 -16.49 12.59
N SER A 208 -0.66 -17.21 13.53
CA SER A 208 -1.34 -18.25 14.30
C SER A 208 -2.09 -17.66 15.49
N ALA A 209 -3.18 -18.33 15.92
CA ALA A 209 -3.91 -17.95 17.13
C ALA A 209 -2.99 -17.84 18.37
N ALA A 210 -1.98 -18.71 18.48
CA ALA A 210 -1.03 -18.68 19.59
C ALA A 210 -0.11 -17.46 19.54
N ALA A 211 0.37 -17.08 18.34
CA ALA A 211 1.17 -15.87 18.18
C ALA A 211 0.34 -14.62 18.47
N TYR A 212 -0.91 -14.56 17.99
CA TYR A 212 -1.83 -13.47 18.26
C TYR A 212 -2.16 -13.35 19.76
N ALA A 213 -2.47 -14.48 20.42
CA ALA A 213 -2.73 -14.50 21.87
C ALA A 213 -1.57 -13.91 22.68
N LYS A 214 -0.33 -14.31 22.33
CA LYS A 214 0.88 -13.80 22.97
C LYS A 214 1.09 -12.31 22.74
N GLU A 215 0.92 -11.85 21.51
CA GLU A 215 1.10 -10.43 21.13
C GLU A 215 0.09 -9.52 21.82
N HIS A 216 -1.18 -9.93 21.82
CA HIS A 216 -2.30 -9.14 22.36
C HIS A 216 -2.58 -9.41 23.85
N LYS A 217 -1.83 -10.31 24.49
CA LYS A 217 -1.97 -10.68 25.91
C LYS A 217 -3.40 -11.13 26.27
N ILE A 218 -4.00 -11.96 25.41
CA ILE A 218 -5.32 -12.57 25.65
C ILE A 218 -5.19 -14.08 25.88
N PRO A 219 -6.16 -14.73 26.55
CA PRO A 219 -6.16 -16.18 26.71
C PRO A 219 -6.13 -16.90 25.35
N LEU A 220 -5.34 -17.98 25.24
CA LEU A 220 -5.18 -18.75 24.00
C LEU A 220 -6.52 -19.27 23.46
N GLU A 221 -7.39 -19.72 24.35
CA GLU A 221 -8.75 -20.20 24.02
C GLU A 221 -9.61 -19.14 23.34
N VAL A 222 -9.46 -17.87 23.72
CA VAL A 222 -10.16 -16.74 23.09
C VAL A 222 -9.65 -16.53 21.68
N ALA A 223 -8.32 -16.50 21.49
CA ALA A 223 -7.72 -16.39 20.16
C ALA A 223 -8.08 -17.58 19.25
N GLN A 224 -8.10 -18.80 19.80
CA GLN A 224 -8.50 -20.01 19.05
C GLN A 224 -9.96 -19.95 18.62
N ARG A 225 -10.85 -19.42 19.46
CA ARG A 225 -12.27 -19.20 19.10
C ARG A 225 -12.38 -18.19 17.95
N TYR A 226 -11.61 -17.10 17.99
CA TYR A 226 -11.57 -16.14 16.89
C TYR A 226 -11.04 -16.76 15.59
N TRP A 227 -9.95 -17.52 15.64
CA TRP A 227 -9.39 -18.18 14.46
C TRP A 227 -10.33 -19.22 13.86
N ARG A 228 -11.15 -19.90 14.65
CA ARG A 228 -12.18 -20.81 14.13
C ARG A 228 -13.21 -20.06 13.31
N ALA A 229 -13.74 -18.96 13.84
CA ALA A 229 -14.67 -18.08 13.12
C ALA A 229 -14.07 -17.54 11.81
N LEU A 230 -12.83 -17.03 11.86
CA LEU A 230 -12.16 -16.51 10.67
C LEU A 230 -11.92 -17.60 9.62
N LYS A 231 -11.56 -18.83 10.03
CA LYS A 231 -11.44 -19.97 9.10
C LYS A 231 -12.75 -20.31 8.43
N GLU A 232 -13.86 -20.24 9.15
CA GLU A 232 -15.19 -20.49 8.59
C GLU A 232 -15.55 -19.40 7.56
N ILE A 233 -15.35 -18.12 7.93
CA ILE A 233 -15.66 -16.97 7.06
C ILE A 233 -14.76 -16.93 5.82
N PHE A 234 -13.45 -17.13 5.98
CA PHE A 234 -12.45 -16.97 4.92
C PHE A 234 -12.06 -18.30 4.25
N HIS A 235 -12.81 -19.38 4.43
CA HIS A 235 -12.42 -20.71 3.94
C HIS A 235 -12.10 -20.76 2.44
N ARG A 236 -12.87 -20.04 1.60
CA ARG A 236 -12.62 -19.96 0.14
C ARG A 236 -11.37 -19.18 -0.18
N VAL A 237 -11.16 -18.06 0.52
CA VAL A 237 -9.95 -17.25 0.42
C VAL A 237 -8.73 -18.08 0.81
N ASP A 238 -8.80 -18.82 1.91
CA ASP A 238 -7.71 -19.68 2.34
C ASP A 238 -7.40 -20.79 1.33
N ALA A 239 -8.43 -21.46 0.81
CA ALA A 239 -8.27 -22.48 -0.21
C ALA A 239 -7.59 -21.92 -1.47
N GLU A 240 -8.06 -20.77 -1.97
CA GLU A 240 -7.53 -20.14 -3.16
C GLU A 240 -6.08 -19.67 -2.98
N LEU A 241 -5.76 -18.98 -1.88
CA LEU A 241 -4.40 -18.49 -1.63
C LEU A 241 -3.42 -19.65 -1.39
N ASN A 242 -3.86 -20.74 -0.75
CA ASN A 242 -3.06 -21.95 -0.63
C ASN A 242 -2.81 -22.60 -2.00
N HIS A 243 -3.83 -22.67 -2.86
CA HIS A 243 -3.69 -23.19 -4.21
C HIS A 243 -2.68 -22.38 -5.03
N ARG A 244 -2.79 -21.04 -5.04
CA ARG A 244 -1.82 -20.16 -5.70
C ARG A 244 -0.41 -20.34 -5.18
N SER A 245 -0.24 -20.49 -3.86
CA SER A 245 1.07 -20.76 -3.25
C SER A 245 1.67 -22.06 -3.75
N GLN A 246 0.88 -23.14 -3.81
CA GLN A 246 1.33 -24.43 -4.35
C GLN A 246 1.74 -24.34 -5.82
N LEU A 247 0.96 -23.65 -6.65
CA LEU A 247 1.32 -23.39 -8.05
C LEU A 247 2.64 -22.62 -8.14
N ALA A 248 2.84 -21.60 -7.29
CA ALA A 248 4.07 -20.82 -7.29
C ALA A 248 5.32 -21.63 -6.95
N PHE A 249 5.24 -22.52 -5.94
CA PHE A 249 6.33 -23.43 -5.62
C PHE A 249 6.59 -24.47 -6.72
N ARG A 250 5.54 -24.97 -7.38
CA ARG A 250 5.64 -25.89 -8.53
C ARG A 250 6.29 -25.22 -9.74
N ASP A 251 5.91 -23.99 -10.02
CA ASP A 251 6.30 -23.25 -11.23
C ASP A 251 7.63 -22.51 -11.05
N GLY A 252 8.07 -22.28 -9.80
CA GLY A 252 9.32 -21.60 -9.47
C GLY A 252 9.21 -20.07 -9.52
N TYR A 253 8.01 -19.53 -9.69
CA TYR A 253 7.72 -18.10 -9.66
C TYR A 253 6.25 -17.83 -9.33
N VAL A 254 5.94 -16.59 -8.98
CA VAL A 254 4.59 -16.05 -8.84
C VAL A 254 4.54 -14.69 -9.56
N ASN A 255 3.41 -14.35 -10.18
CA ASN A 255 3.26 -13.12 -10.95
C ASN A 255 1.85 -12.48 -10.83
N CYS A 256 1.78 -11.17 -11.08
CA CYS A 256 0.56 -10.45 -11.44
C CYS A 256 0.66 -10.04 -12.93
N LEU A 257 -0.12 -9.05 -13.39
CA LEU A 257 -0.19 -8.72 -14.82
C LEU A 257 1.13 -8.13 -15.33
N ASP A 258 1.79 -7.31 -14.52
CA ASP A 258 2.97 -6.53 -14.93
C ASP A 258 4.18 -6.72 -13.99
N TRP A 259 4.14 -7.69 -13.08
CA TRP A 259 5.24 -7.96 -12.16
C TRP A 259 5.35 -9.43 -11.78
N ALA A 260 6.55 -9.88 -11.43
CA ALA A 260 6.79 -11.25 -10.98
C ALA A 260 7.92 -11.35 -9.96
N THR A 261 7.98 -12.49 -9.29
CA THR A 261 9.03 -12.85 -8.34
C THR A 261 9.33 -14.33 -8.43
N ARG A 262 10.62 -14.67 -8.35
CA ARG A 262 11.07 -16.06 -8.26
C ARG A 262 10.72 -16.66 -6.90
N VAL A 263 10.27 -17.91 -6.93
CA VAL A 263 9.98 -18.73 -5.75
C VAL A 263 10.92 -19.93 -5.79
N THR A 264 11.61 -20.17 -4.68
CA THR A 264 12.52 -21.30 -4.52
C THR A 264 12.01 -22.20 -3.39
N PRO A 265 12.53 -23.44 -3.25
CA PRO A 265 12.20 -24.28 -2.10
C PRO A 265 12.53 -23.65 -0.73
N LEU A 266 13.37 -22.60 -0.71
CA LEU A 266 13.75 -21.86 0.49
C LEU A 266 12.87 -20.62 0.75
N SER A 267 12.00 -20.24 -0.19
CA SER A 267 11.12 -19.09 -0.04
C SER A 267 10.17 -19.27 1.13
N ASN A 268 9.91 -18.20 1.89
CA ASN A 268 8.97 -18.25 3.01
C ASN A 268 7.54 -18.56 2.50
N PRO A 269 6.92 -19.69 2.89
CA PRO A 269 5.61 -20.08 2.37
C PRO A 269 4.49 -19.07 2.64
N LEU A 270 4.53 -18.38 3.79
CA LEU A 270 3.54 -17.34 4.11
C LEU A 270 3.72 -16.11 3.21
N ALA A 271 4.97 -15.75 2.91
CA ALA A 271 5.24 -14.64 1.99
C ALA A 271 4.76 -14.98 0.57
N VAL A 272 5.02 -16.21 0.10
CA VAL A 272 4.54 -16.69 -1.21
C VAL A 272 3.01 -16.70 -1.26
N ARG A 273 2.34 -17.20 -0.20
CA ARG A 273 0.87 -17.21 -0.11
C ARG A 273 0.25 -15.80 -0.16
N ASN A 274 0.87 -14.82 0.49
CA ASN A 274 0.36 -13.45 0.56
C ASN A 274 0.77 -12.58 -0.63
N TRP A 275 1.80 -12.99 -1.38
CA TRP A 275 2.37 -12.22 -2.49
C TRP A 275 1.31 -11.84 -3.55
N PRO A 276 0.40 -12.74 -4.00
CA PRO A 276 -0.58 -12.40 -5.04
C PRO A 276 -1.45 -11.19 -4.67
N VAL A 277 -1.95 -11.14 -3.43
CA VAL A 277 -2.81 -10.05 -2.96
C VAL A 277 -2.03 -8.73 -2.91
N GLN A 278 -0.82 -8.75 -2.34
CA GLN A 278 0.01 -7.55 -2.22
C GLN A 278 0.50 -7.02 -3.58
N ALA A 279 0.84 -7.92 -4.50
CA ALA A 279 1.31 -7.58 -5.83
C ALA A 279 0.16 -7.06 -6.72
N ALA A 280 -1.05 -7.63 -6.60
CA ALA A 280 -2.23 -7.09 -7.25
C ALA A 280 -2.58 -5.69 -6.73
N GLY A 281 -2.51 -5.45 -5.41
CA GLY A 281 -2.64 -4.09 -4.87
C GLY A 281 -1.61 -3.14 -5.47
N ALA A 282 -0.36 -3.59 -5.65
CA ALA A 282 0.68 -2.80 -6.30
C ALA A 282 0.39 -2.52 -7.79
N ASP A 283 -0.16 -3.50 -8.52
CA ASP A 283 -0.58 -3.37 -9.93
C ASP A 283 -1.71 -2.33 -10.09
N ILE A 284 -2.72 -2.41 -9.22
CA ILE A 284 -3.80 -1.42 -9.12
C ILE A 284 -3.23 -0.03 -8.88
N MET A 285 -2.29 0.11 -7.92
CA MET A 285 -1.64 1.39 -7.65
C MET A 285 -0.88 1.94 -8.87
N ARG A 286 -0.19 1.09 -9.63
CA ARG A 286 0.52 1.51 -10.85
C ARG A 286 -0.43 2.04 -11.91
N ARG A 287 -1.51 1.29 -12.18
CA ARG A 287 -2.56 1.68 -13.13
C ARG A 287 -3.29 2.94 -12.69
N ALA A 288 -3.55 3.09 -11.40
CA ALA A 288 -4.14 4.28 -10.81
C ALA A 288 -3.28 5.52 -11.02
N VAL A 289 -1.96 5.44 -10.75
CA VAL A 289 -1.05 6.56 -11.02
C VAL A 289 -1.07 6.93 -12.50
N ILE A 290 -1.03 5.95 -13.39
CA ILE A 290 -1.11 6.18 -14.84
C ILE A 290 -2.42 6.88 -15.21
N GLY A 291 -3.55 6.32 -14.78
CA GLY A 291 -4.87 6.86 -15.07
C GLY A 291 -5.07 8.27 -14.52
N LEU A 292 -4.61 8.56 -13.30
CA LEU A 292 -4.75 9.88 -12.68
C LEU A 292 -3.97 10.93 -13.45
N VAL A 293 -2.73 10.62 -13.83
CA VAL A 293 -1.88 11.53 -14.61
C VAL A 293 -2.46 11.74 -16.02
N ASP A 294 -2.88 10.66 -16.69
CA ASP A 294 -3.49 10.74 -18.03
C ASP A 294 -4.81 11.54 -18.00
N ALA A 295 -5.58 11.44 -16.92
CA ALA A 295 -6.80 12.20 -16.70
C ALA A 295 -6.55 13.68 -16.34
N GLY A 296 -5.28 14.10 -16.19
CA GLY A 296 -4.92 15.46 -15.82
C GLY A 296 -5.13 15.80 -14.34
N ILE A 297 -5.26 14.80 -13.46
CA ILE A 297 -5.34 15.02 -12.01
C ILE A 297 -3.94 15.40 -11.49
N ASP A 298 -3.85 16.45 -10.68
CA ASP A 298 -2.59 16.89 -10.08
C ASP A 298 -2.20 16.01 -8.87
N LEU A 299 -1.78 14.78 -9.16
CA LEU A 299 -1.25 13.84 -8.18
C LEU A 299 0.12 14.29 -7.65
N ARG A 300 0.26 14.38 -6.33
CA ARG A 300 1.48 14.85 -5.66
C ARG A 300 2.24 13.80 -4.88
N LEU A 301 1.56 12.81 -4.33
CA LEU A 301 2.19 11.76 -3.54
C LEU A 301 1.32 10.50 -3.53
N THR A 302 1.95 9.34 -3.59
CA THR A 302 1.30 8.05 -3.28
C THR A 302 1.77 7.56 -1.91
N ILE A 303 0.84 7.16 -1.05
CA ILE A 303 1.11 6.65 0.30
C ILE A 303 0.41 5.31 0.47
N HIS A 304 1.16 4.21 0.52
CA HIS A 304 0.56 2.86 0.58
C HIS A 304 -0.48 2.65 -0.53
N ASP A 305 -1.76 2.54 -0.17
CA ASP A 305 -2.95 2.39 -1.00
C ASP A 305 -3.71 3.70 -1.26
N ALA A 306 -3.10 4.85 -0.89
CA ALA A 306 -3.69 6.18 -0.98
C ALA A 306 -2.95 7.13 -1.93
N PHE A 307 -3.67 8.16 -2.38
CA PHE A 307 -3.28 9.14 -3.38
C PHE A 307 -3.58 10.55 -2.87
N LEU A 308 -2.53 11.35 -2.69
CA LEU A 308 -2.65 12.75 -2.31
C LEU A 308 -2.68 13.62 -3.57
N ILE A 309 -3.85 14.17 -3.88
CA ILE A 309 -4.08 15.04 -5.03
C ILE A 309 -4.18 16.49 -4.57
N ARG A 310 -3.69 17.42 -5.38
CA ARG A 310 -3.92 18.85 -5.22
C ARG A 310 -5.08 19.25 -6.12
N VAL A 311 -6.08 19.95 -5.57
CA VAL A 311 -7.28 20.35 -6.33
C VAL A 311 -7.52 21.84 -6.17
N PRO A 312 -7.93 22.55 -7.24
CA PRO A 312 -8.46 23.91 -7.11
C PRO A 312 -9.72 23.87 -6.25
N ILE A 313 -9.86 24.82 -5.31
CA ILE A 313 -11.03 24.88 -4.42
C ILE A 313 -12.33 24.99 -5.23
N ALA A 314 -12.32 25.79 -6.31
CA ALA A 314 -13.46 25.99 -7.19
C ALA A 314 -13.91 24.72 -7.95
N GLU A 315 -13.05 23.70 -8.05
CA GLU A 315 -13.31 22.46 -8.80
C GLU A 315 -13.27 21.21 -7.91
N GLN A 316 -13.28 21.37 -6.58
CA GLN A 316 -13.02 20.30 -5.63
C GLN A 316 -13.89 19.06 -5.89
N GLU A 317 -15.21 19.20 -5.91
CA GLU A 317 -16.13 18.07 -6.07
C GLU A 317 -15.92 17.35 -7.40
N GLN A 318 -15.75 18.11 -8.50
CA GLN A 318 -15.55 17.57 -9.84
C GLN A 318 -14.23 16.79 -9.93
N GLN A 319 -13.14 17.35 -9.41
CA GLN A 319 -11.81 16.71 -9.45
C GLN A 319 -11.77 15.46 -8.57
N ILE A 320 -12.40 15.49 -7.39
CA ILE A 320 -12.53 14.31 -6.52
C ILE A 320 -13.33 13.21 -7.20
N ALA A 321 -14.51 13.52 -7.74
CA ALA A 321 -15.35 12.52 -8.42
C ALA A 321 -14.64 11.90 -9.63
N LYS A 322 -13.94 12.72 -10.41
CA LYS A 322 -13.13 12.27 -11.55
C LYS A 322 -11.99 11.35 -11.10
N ALA A 323 -11.25 11.73 -10.05
CA ALA A 323 -10.18 10.91 -9.49
C ALA A 323 -10.70 9.57 -8.95
N ILE A 324 -11.81 9.57 -8.20
CA ILE A 324 -12.46 8.34 -7.71
C ILE A 324 -12.84 7.40 -8.86
N THR A 325 -13.42 7.94 -9.93
CA THR A 325 -13.79 7.16 -11.13
C THR A 325 -12.56 6.48 -11.73
N VAL A 326 -11.45 7.21 -11.86
CA VAL A 326 -10.19 6.67 -12.39
C VAL A 326 -9.61 5.58 -11.47
N LEU A 327 -9.65 5.77 -10.15
CA LEU A 327 -9.18 4.80 -9.18
C LEU A 327 -10.00 3.50 -9.22
N LYS A 328 -11.32 3.61 -9.34
CA LYS A 328 -12.22 2.47 -9.53
C LYS A 328 -11.89 1.70 -10.80
N GLN A 329 -11.77 2.39 -11.93
CA GLN A 329 -11.38 1.79 -13.21
C GLN A 329 -10.02 1.07 -13.13
N ALA A 330 -9.04 1.66 -12.43
CA ALA A 330 -7.73 1.03 -12.24
C ALA A 330 -7.82 -0.31 -11.52
N SER A 331 -8.70 -0.44 -10.52
CA SER A 331 -8.94 -1.72 -9.85
C SER A 331 -9.66 -2.74 -10.74
N ALA A 332 -10.66 -2.31 -11.52
CA ALA A 332 -11.37 -3.16 -12.45
C ALA A 332 -10.45 -3.77 -13.53
N LEU A 333 -9.42 -3.05 -13.97
CA LEU A 333 -8.41 -3.55 -14.91
C LEU A 333 -7.58 -4.73 -14.36
N VAL A 334 -7.52 -4.91 -13.04
CA VAL A 334 -6.74 -5.97 -12.37
C VAL A 334 -7.63 -7.08 -11.83
N LEU A 335 -8.86 -6.75 -11.45
CA LEU A 335 -9.79 -7.64 -10.74
C LEU A 335 -10.96 -8.07 -11.62
N ASP A 336 -10.70 -8.30 -12.91
CA ASP A 336 -11.68 -8.81 -13.89
C ASP A 336 -13.01 -8.02 -13.89
N GLY A 337 -12.91 -6.70 -13.84
CA GLY A 337 -14.07 -5.79 -13.84
C GLY A 337 -14.57 -5.38 -12.45
N PHE A 338 -14.04 -5.94 -11.36
CA PHE A 338 -14.45 -5.56 -10.01
C PHE A 338 -13.84 -4.21 -9.59
N GLU A 339 -14.71 -3.26 -9.21
CA GLU A 339 -14.30 -1.94 -8.73
C GLU A 339 -14.16 -1.92 -7.20
N LEU A 340 -12.98 -1.54 -6.72
CA LEU A 340 -12.76 -1.26 -5.30
C LEU A 340 -13.38 0.09 -4.92
N ASN A 341 -13.95 0.15 -3.71
CA ASN A 341 -14.43 1.39 -3.11
C ASN A 341 -13.25 2.32 -2.77
N VAL A 342 -13.50 3.62 -2.89
CA VAL A 342 -12.53 4.69 -2.63
C VAL A 342 -13.19 5.71 -1.75
N LYS A 343 -12.53 6.07 -0.65
CA LYS A 343 -12.99 7.10 0.28
C LYS A 343 -12.10 8.34 0.22
N VAL A 344 -12.66 9.47 0.60
CA VAL A 344 -11.89 10.65 1.00
C VAL A 344 -11.42 10.43 2.43
N ASP A 345 -10.12 10.20 2.60
CA ASP A 345 -9.50 9.90 3.89
C ASP A 345 -8.96 11.16 4.58
N GLY A 346 -8.87 12.28 3.87
CA GLY A 346 -8.52 13.59 4.44
C GLY A 346 -8.60 14.73 3.44
N VAL A 347 -8.89 15.92 3.95
CA VAL A 347 -8.91 17.20 3.21
C VAL A 347 -8.02 18.17 3.99
N PHE A 348 -7.07 18.81 3.31
CA PHE A 348 -6.10 19.72 3.92
C PHE A 348 -6.06 21.04 3.16
N ASP A 349 -6.56 22.10 3.79
CA ASP A 349 -6.70 23.44 3.23
C ASP A 349 -5.63 24.43 3.75
N GLY A 350 -4.76 23.99 4.66
CA GLY A 350 -3.71 24.80 5.26
C GLY A 350 -4.18 25.67 6.43
N GLN A 351 -5.44 25.54 6.87
CA GLN A 351 -5.89 26.16 8.11
C GLN A 351 -5.50 25.27 9.30
N ALA A 352 -4.72 25.85 10.23
CA ALA A 352 -4.31 25.15 11.43
C ALA A 352 -5.49 25.05 12.40
N GLY A 353 -6.28 23.97 12.28
CA GLY A 353 -7.30 23.59 13.24
C GLY A 353 -8.66 24.27 13.05
N GLY A 354 -9.51 23.66 12.23
CA GLY A 354 -10.92 23.50 12.58
C GLY A 354 -11.09 22.09 13.13
N CYS A 355 -10.92 21.91 14.43
CA CYS A 355 -11.37 20.68 15.09
C CYS A 355 -12.90 20.73 15.08
N ASP A 356 -13.54 19.86 14.29
CA ASP A 356 -14.88 19.41 14.66
C ASP A 356 -14.73 18.57 15.94
N GLU A 357 -15.52 18.93 16.94
CA GLU A 357 -15.63 18.30 18.26
C GLU A 357 -16.03 16.82 18.21
#